data_AF-A0A1U9NJE5-F1
#
_entry.id   AF-A0A1U9NJE5-F1
#
_cell.length_a   1.000
_cell.length_b   1.000
_cell.length_c   1.000
_cell.angle_alpha   90.00
_cell.angle_beta   90.00
_cell.angle_gamma   90.00
#
_symmetry.space_group_name_H-M   'P 1'
#
loop_
_entity.id
_entity.type
_entity.pdbx_description
1 polymer ?
#
loop_
_entity_poly.entity_id
_entity_poly.type
_entity_poly.pdbx_seq_one_letter_code
_entity_poly.pdbx_strand_id
1 'polypeptide(L)'
;MDNITFAIPTYNNAETIMTVLKRCLQQDVKPKILIMDNGSTDGTVEMLRAAINNGIFGPVDIKLESVQRMLGGKSKNIPYVRYKLCQAVDTEYVFLLDADVLIPQHAILGLREMLEEDGDLVGAGIRVDPIVEHIQFGAILLKSEIARQIKWNNGEGKCECLWALQSINQLDDNYKVKRHPVYQAMHLKGF
;
A
#
# COMPACT_ATOMS: atom_id res chain seq x y z
N MET A 1 -18.63 7.12 -4.30
CA MET A 1 -17.73 7.51 -3.19
C MET A 1 -16.55 6.53 -3.19
N ASP A 2 -16.01 6.24 -4.39
CA ASP A 2 -15.33 4.96 -4.72
C ASP A 2 -13.97 5.27 -5.35
N ASN A 3 -13.20 6.13 -4.68
CA ASN A 3 -12.06 6.80 -5.31
C ASN A 3 -10.69 6.37 -4.77
N ILE A 4 -10.65 5.28 -4.00
CA ILE A 4 -9.43 4.79 -3.36
C ILE A 4 -9.33 3.27 -3.54
N THR A 5 -8.16 2.84 -4.02
CA THR A 5 -7.78 1.43 -4.07
C THR A 5 -6.73 1.14 -3.01
N PHE A 6 -7.00 0.18 -2.13
CA PHE A 6 -6.00 -0.41 -1.25
C PHE A 6 -5.16 -1.40 -2.05
N ALA A 7 -3.92 -1.03 -2.30
CA ALA A 7 -2.95 -1.81 -3.05
C ALA A 7 -2.01 -2.55 -2.09
N ILE A 8 -2.19 -3.86 -1.97
CA ILE A 8 -1.59 -4.69 -0.92
C ILE A 8 -0.62 -5.70 -1.56
N PRO A 9 0.71 -5.49 -1.48
CA PRO A 9 1.67 -6.55 -1.76
C PRO A 9 1.62 -7.60 -0.66
N THR A 10 1.70 -8.89 -1.02
CA THR A 10 1.75 -9.96 -0.03
C THR A 10 2.76 -11.04 -0.37
N TYR A 11 3.41 -11.58 0.66
CA TYR A 11 4.30 -12.73 0.62
C TYR A 11 4.35 -13.40 2.00
N ASN A 12 3.79 -14.61 2.10
CA ASN A 12 3.67 -15.40 3.32
C ASN A 12 3.05 -14.61 4.49
N ASN A 13 1.80 -14.17 4.30
CA ASN A 13 1.03 -13.40 5.29
C ASN A 13 -0.27 -14.10 5.68
N ALA A 14 -0.32 -15.43 5.66
CA ALA A 14 -1.52 -16.20 6.02
C ALA A 14 -2.06 -15.81 7.40
N GLU A 15 -1.17 -15.47 8.33
CA GLU A 15 -1.52 -15.09 9.71
C GLU A 15 -2.07 -13.66 9.86
N THR A 16 -1.71 -12.74 8.96
CA THR A 16 -1.95 -11.30 9.17
C THR A 16 -2.94 -10.69 8.18
N ILE A 17 -2.94 -11.14 6.93
CA ILE A 17 -3.63 -10.43 5.83
C ILE A 17 -5.14 -10.33 6.04
N MET A 18 -5.77 -11.34 6.64
CA MET A 18 -7.21 -11.32 6.92
C MET A 18 -7.59 -10.20 7.90
N THR A 19 -6.73 -9.94 8.89
CA THR A 19 -6.92 -8.85 9.86
C THR A 19 -6.72 -7.49 9.20
N VAL A 20 -5.72 -7.37 8.31
CA VAL A 20 -5.50 -6.16 7.52
C VAL A 20 -6.70 -5.85 6.62
N LEU A 21 -7.22 -6.84 5.89
CA LEU A 21 -8.39 -6.66 5.03
C LEU A 21 -9.62 -6.22 5.82
N LYS A 22 -9.90 -6.85 6.97
CA LYS A 22 -10.99 -6.42 7.86
C LYS A 22 -10.83 -4.95 8.27
N ARG A 23 -9.60 -4.50 8.54
CA ARG A 23 -9.32 -3.10 8.90
C ARG A 23 -9.55 -2.15 7.72
N CYS A 24 -9.21 -2.54 6.49
CA CYS A 24 -9.50 -1.75 5.29
C CYS A 24 -11.01 -1.54 5.10
N LEU A 25 -11.80 -2.58 5.33
CA LEU A 25 -13.26 -2.54 5.22
C LEU A 25 -13.95 -1.68 6.30
N GLN A 26 -13.23 -1.32 7.37
CA GLN A 26 -13.72 -0.50 8.47
C GLN A 26 -13.38 0.99 8.32
N GLN A 27 -12.74 1.39 7.22
CA GLN A 27 -12.47 2.80 6.93
C GLN A 27 -13.72 3.51 6.40
N ASP A 28 -13.77 4.84 6.49
CA ASP A 28 -14.95 5.65 6.08
C ASP A 28 -15.08 5.85 4.56
N VAL A 29 -14.58 4.89 3.80
CA VAL A 29 -14.64 4.88 2.34
C VAL A 29 -15.08 3.50 1.91
N LYS A 30 -15.74 3.40 0.75
CA LYS A 30 -15.98 2.10 0.12
C LYS A 30 -14.71 1.70 -0.63
N PRO A 31 -13.92 0.74 -0.13
CA PRO A 31 -12.63 0.44 -0.73
C PRO A 31 -12.79 -0.43 -1.98
N LYS A 32 -11.99 -0.15 -3.00
CA LYS A 32 -11.51 -1.22 -3.89
C LYS A 32 -10.25 -1.83 -3.27
N ILE A 33 -10.07 -3.13 -3.36
CA ILE A 33 -8.88 -3.81 -2.83
C ILE A 33 -8.21 -4.58 -3.96
N LEU A 34 -6.95 -4.26 -4.19
CA LEU A 34 -6.08 -4.97 -5.12
C LEU A 34 -4.95 -5.63 -4.34
N ILE A 35 -4.94 -6.96 -4.31
CA ILE A 35 -3.93 -7.76 -3.64
C ILE A 35 -3.04 -8.38 -4.71
N MET A 36 -1.72 -8.25 -4.55
CA MET A 36 -0.76 -8.87 -5.44
C MET A 36 0.20 -9.77 -4.66
N ASP A 37 0.05 -11.06 -4.88
CA ASP A 37 0.85 -12.11 -4.26
C ASP A 37 2.18 -12.30 -5.00
N ASN A 38 3.26 -12.36 -4.23
CA ASN A 38 4.62 -12.54 -4.72
C ASN A 38 5.12 -14.00 -4.56
N GLY A 39 4.24 -14.96 -4.84
CA GLY A 39 4.53 -16.38 -4.78
C GLY A 39 4.59 -16.92 -3.35
N SER A 40 3.55 -16.63 -2.56
CA SER A 40 3.42 -17.20 -1.21
C SER A 40 3.37 -18.74 -1.24
N THR A 41 3.89 -19.36 -0.19
CA THR A 41 3.95 -20.83 -0.04
C THR A 41 3.38 -21.31 1.29
N ASP A 42 2.79 -20.41 2.08
CA ASP A 42 2.28 -20.65 3.44
C ASP A 42 0.74 -20.81 3.48
N GLY A 43 0.09 -20.92 2.32
CA GLY A 43 -1.37 -20.98 2.22
C GLY A 43 -2.06 -19.61 2.08
N THR A 44 -1.33 -18.49 2.01
CA THR A 44 -1.91 -17.14 1.86
C THR A 44 -2.89 -17.05 0.68
N VAL A 45 -2.50 -17.57 -0.50
CA VAL A 45 -3.29 -17.44 -1.73
C VAL A 45 -4.57 -18.27 -1.65
N GLU A 46 -4.46 -19.52 -1.19
CA GLU A 46 -5.57 -20.45 -1.03
C GLU A 46 -6.61 -19.88 -0.06
N MET A 47 -6.14 -19.34 1.08
CA MET A 47 -6.99 -18.71 2.08
C MET A 47 -7.73 -17.50 1.52
N LEU A 48 -7.04 -16.59 0.83
CA LEU A 48 -7.65 -15.40 0.25
C LEU A 48 -8.68 -15.77 -0.83
N ARG A 49 -8.36 -16.70 -1.72
CA ARG A 49 -9.29 -17.19 -2.75
C ARG A 49 -10.54 -17.77 -2.12
N ALA A 50 -10.39 -18.61 -1.09
CA ALA A 50 -11.51 -19.17 -0.37
C ALA A 50 -12.37 -18.07 0.27
N ALA A 51 -11.75 -17.08 0.93
CA ALA A 51 -12.48 -15.99 1.57
C ALA A 51 -13.26 -15.12 0.56
N ILE A 52 -12.65 -14.79 -0.58
CA ILE A 52 -13.28 -14.01 -1.66
C ILE A 52 -14.45 -14.81 -2.27
N ASN A 53 -14.22 -16.06 -2.65
CA ASN A 53 -15.24 -16.89 -3.30
C ASN A 53 -16.45 -17.19 -2.39
N ASN A 54 -16.21 -17.32 -1.08
CA ASN A 54 -17.28 -17.52 -0.09
C ASN A 54 -17.95 -16.22 0.36
N GLY A 55 -17.58 -15.07 -0.21
CA GLY A 55 -18.21 -13.77 0.11
C GLY A 55 -17.98 -13.30 1.54
N ILE A 56 -16.88 -13.73 2.19
CA ILE A 56 -16.57 -13.39 3.61
C ILE A 56 -16.48 -11.88 3.84
N PHE A 57 -16.14 -11.12 2.79
CA PHE A 57 -15.97 -9.67 2.85
C PHE A 57 -17.23 -8.88 2.42
N GLY A 58 -18.33 -9.56 2.08
CA GLY A 58 -19.53 -8.90 1.57
C GLY A 58 -19.36 -8.34 0.15
N PRO A 59 -20.17 -7.34 -0.25
CA PRO A 59 -20.19 -6.79 -1.62
C PRO A 59 -19.06 -5.78 -1.85
N VAL A 60 -17.81 -6.24 -1.78
CA VAL A 60 -16.60 -5.42 -1.97
C VAL A 60 -15.86 -5.89 -3.21
N ASP A 61 -15.34 -4.94 -3.98
CA ASP A 61 -14.46 -5.22 -5.11
C ASP A 61 -13.07 -5.60 -4.60
N ILE A 62 -12.78 -6.90 -4.58
CA ILE A 62 -11.48 -7.46 -4.18
C ILE A 62 -10.93 -8.27 -5.34
N LYS A 63 -9.78 -7.84 -5.85
CA LYS A 63 -9.02 -8.55 -6.87
C LYS A 63 -7.75 -9.12 -6.26
N LEU A 64 -7.51 -10.41 -6.51
CA LEU A 64 -6.28 -11.11 -6.15
C LEU A 64 -5.54 -11.53 -7.42
N GLU A 65 -4.32 -11.06 -7.56
CA GLU A 65 -3.39 -11.47 -8.62
C GLU A 65 -2.13 -12.11 -8.03
N SER A 66 -1.46 -12.94 -8.80
CA SER A 66 -0.15 -13.50 -8.46
C SER A 66 0.85 -13.08 -9.52
N VAL A 67 2.04 -12.65 -9.10
CA VAL A 67 3.15 -12.36 -10.00
C VAL A 67 4.25 -13.40 -9.85
N GLN A 68 4.93 -13.69 -10.96
CA GLN A 68 6.09 -14.56 -10.92
C GLN A 68 7.21 -13.87 -10.15
N ARG A 69 7.78 -14.58 -9.18
CA ARG A 69 8.90 -14.11 -8.36
C ARG A 69 10.10 -13.79 -9.25
N MET A 70 10.60 -12.56 -9.16
CA MET A 70 11.82 -12.12 -9.84
C MET A 70 13.06 -12.75 -9.20
N LEU A 71 14.05 -13.06 -10.04
CA LEU A 71 15.40 -13.43 -9.59
C LEU A 71 16.03 -12.25 -8.83
N GLY A 72 16.57 -12.50 -7.63
CA GLY A 72 17.21 -11.48 -6.79
C GLY A 72 16.58 -11.22 -5.40
N GLY A 73 15.60 -12.03 -4.96
CA GLY A 73 15.12 -12.02 -3.57
C GLY A 73 14.15 -10.89 -3.21
N LYS A 74 13.85 -10.69 -1.91
CA LYS A 74 12.82 -9.74 -1.43
C LYS A 74 13.07 -8.30 -1.91
N SER A 75 14.33 -7.86 -1.91
CA SER A 75 14.75 -6.49 -2.27
C SER A 75 14.43 -6.08 -3.71
N LYS A 76 14.26 -7.04 -4.63
CA LYS A 76 13.82 -6.76 -6.00
C LYS A 76 12.32 -6.98 -6.20
N ASN A 77 11.70 -7.79 -5.35
CA ASN A 77 10.33 -8.23 -5.54
C ASN A 77 9.30 -7.24 -4.99
N ILE A 78 9.51 -6.66 -3.80
CA ILE A 78 8.55 -5.69 -3.24
C ILE A 78 8.41 -4.43 -4.10
N PRO A 79 9.49 -3.78 -4.56
CA PRO A 79 9.38 -2.62 -5.46
C PRO A 79 8.68 -2.96 -6.77
N TYR A 80 8.95 -4.14 -7.35
CA TYR A 80 8.30 -4.61 -8.57
C TYR A 80 6.80 -4.86 -8.37
N VAL A 81 6.41 -5.49 -7.25
CA VAL A 81 4.99 -5.73 -6.92
C VAL A 81 4.26 -4.39 -6.72
N ARG A 82 4.86 -3.44 -5.99
CA ARG A 82 4.28 -2.10 -5.82
C ARG A 82 4.16 -1.34 -7.14
N TYR A 83 5.17 -1.42 -8.01
CA TYR A 83 5.07 -0.90 -9.37
C TYR A 83 3.84 -1.46 -10.09
N LYS A 84 3.71 -2.80 -10.14
CA LYS A 84 2.60 -3.48 -10.81
C LYS A 84 1.24 -3.11 -10.21
N LEU A 85 1.16 -3.01 -8.88
CA LEU A 85 -0.03 -2.53 -8.18
C LEU A 85 -0.39 -1.10 -8.62
N CYS A 86 0.56 -0.16 -8.59
CA CYS A 86 0.31 1.22 -9.00
C CYS A 86 -0.14 1.33 -10.46
N GLN A 87 0.37 0.49 -11.36
CA GLN A 87 -0.08 0.46 -12.76
C GLN A 87 -1.50 -0.09 -12.93
N ALA A 88 -1.95 -0.98 -12.05
CA ALA A 88 -3.24 -1.64 -12.14
C ALA A 88 -4.38 -0.88 -11.47
N VAL A 89 -4.07 0.15 -10.67
CA VAL A 89 -5.07 0.98 -9.98
C VAL A 89 -5.75 1.93 -10.96
N ASP A 90 -7.09 1.94 -10.94
CA ASP A 90 -7.95 2.77 -11.78
C ASP A 90 -8.66 3.91 -11.04
N THR A 91 -8.51 3.98 -9.71
CA THR A 91 -9.07 5.04 -8.87
C THR A 91 -8.17 6.28 -8.81
N GLU A 92 -8.69 7.44 -8.38
CA GLU A 92 -7.90 8.68 -8.26
C GLU A 92 -6.78 8.56 -7.23
N TYR A 93 -7.01 7.81 -6.15
CA TYR A 93 -5.99 7.56 -5.13
C TYR A 93 -5.65 6.07 -5.01
N VAL A 94 -4.40 5.80 -4.67
CA VAL A 94 -3.90 4.49 -4.27
C VAL A 94 -3.39 4.57 -2.84
N PHE A 95 -3.85 3.66 -2.00
CA PHE A 95 -3.31 3.46 -0.67
C PHE A 95 -2.42 2.22 -0.68
N LEU A 96 -1.10 2.41 -0.67
CA LEU A 96 -0.15 1.32 -0.54
C LEU A 96 -0.07 0.90 0.92
N LEU A 97 -0.36 -0.38 1.16
CA LEU A 97 -0.49 -0.95 2.50
C LEU A 97 0.17 -2.32 2.57
N ASP A 98 1.10 -2.52 3.49
CA ASP A 98 1.72 -3.82 3.70
C ASP A 98 0.73 -4.81 4.36
N ALA A 99 0.81 -6.08 3.96
CA ALA A 99 -0.12 -7.14 4.39
C ALA A 99 -0.02 -7.56 5.87
N ASP A 100 0.84 -6.89 6.65
CA ASP A 100 1.03 -7.05 8.08
C ASP A 100 0.99 -5.71 8.83
N VAL A 101 0.46 -4.65 8.21
CA VAL A 101 0.31 -3.33 8.83
C VAL A 101 -1.17 -3.02 9.10
N LEU A 102 -1.49 -2.69 10.35
CA LEU A 102 -2.80 -2.16 10.74
C LEU A 102 -2.78 -0.65 10.84
N ILE A 103 -3.68 -0.01 10.10
CA ILE A 103 -3.89 1.43 10.15
C ILE A 103 -4.94 1.81 11.21
N PRO A 104 -4.88 3.03 11.78
CA PRO A 104 -5.95 3.55 12.62
C PRO A 104 -7.31 3.56 11.92
N GLN A 105 -8.37 3.54 12.72
CA GLN A 105 -9.70 3.81 12.19
C GLN A 105 -9.74 5.25 11.66
N HIS A 106 -10.49 5.49 10.59
CA HIS A 106 -10.64 6.80 9.96
C HIS A 106 -9.37 7.42 9.34
N ALA A 107 -8.28 6.66 9.27
CA ALA A 107 -7.00 7.19 8.80
C ALA A 107 -7.08 7.68 7.35
N ILE A 108 -7.82 6.96 6.50
CA ILE A 108 -7.92 7.29 5.08
C ILE A 108 -8.58 8.65 4.83
N LEU A 109 -9.57 9.03 5.65
CA LEU A 109 -10.23 10.32 5.52
C LEU A 109 -9.24 11.46 5.80
N GLY A 110 -8.54 11.40 6.94
CA GLY A 110 -7.57 12.45 7.31
C GLY A 110 -6.38 12.54 6.35
N LEU A 111 -5.92 11.41 5.79
CA LEU A 111 -4.89 11.46 4.74
C LEU A 111 -5.39 12.12 3.46
N ARG A 112 -6.65 11.87 3.07
CA ARG A 112 -7.25 12.48 1.89
C ARG A 112 -7.43 13.99 2.08
N GLU A 113 -7.93 14.42 3.23
CA GLU A 113 -8.07 15.84 3.59
C GLU A 113 -6.73 16.58 3.45
N MET A 114 -5.63 16.00 3.94
CA MET A 114 -4.30 16.59 3.75
C MET A 114 -3.93 16.78 2.27
N LEU A 115 -4.27 15.84 1.39
CA LEU A 115 -3.98 15.92 -0.05
C LEU A 115 -4.87 16.94 -0.77
N GLU A 116 -6.10 17.12 -0.30
CA GLU A 116 -7.08 18.05 -0.87
C GLU A 116 -6.80 19.50 -0.46
N GLU A 117 -6.23 19.71 0.74
CA GLU A 117 -5.87 21.04 1.27
C GLU A 117 -4.60 21.64 0.65
N ASP A 118 -3.65 20.81 0.22
CA ASP A 118 -2.35 21.23 -0.34
C ASP A 118 -2.17 20.59 -1.72
N GLY A 119 -2.40 21.37 -2.78
CA GLY A 119 -2.32 20.88 -4.16
C GLY A 119 -0.96 20.28 -4.56
N ASP A 120 0.10 20.76 -3.92
CA ASP A 120 1.47 20.25 -4.08
C ASP A 120 1.71 18.95 -3.29
N LEU A 121 0.85 18.64 -2.31
CA LEU A 121 0.91 17.40 -1.57
C LEU A 121 0.37 16.27 -2.44
N VAL A 122 1.28 15.40 -2.87
CA VAL A 122 0.95 14.26 -3.74
C VAL A 122 0.92 12.94 -2.99
N GLY A 123 1.39 12.93 -1.74
CA GLY A 123 1.34 11.77 -0.86
C GLY A 123 1.26 12.10 0.63
N ALA A 124 0.50 11.29 1.35
CA ALA A 124 0.32 11.40 2.80
C ALA A 124 0.49 10.02 3.45
N GLY A 125 1.45 9.89 4.36
CA GLY A 125 1.80 8.62 5.01
C GLY A 125 1.43 8.54 6.48
N ILE A 126 1.19 7.34 6.97
CA ILE A 126 0.99 7.04 8.40
C ILE A 126 2.35 6.66 9.00
N ARG A 127 2.60 7.03 10.26
CA ARG A 127 3.80 6.58 10.96
C ARG A 127 3.68 5.08 11.23
N VAL A 128 4.59 4.25 10.72
CA VAL A 128 4.56 2.80 10.97
C VAL A 128 5.62 2.42 12.00
N ASP A 129 6.88 2.80 11.76
CA ASP A 129 7.98 2.64 12.72
C ASP A 129 8.39 4.01 13.31
N PRO A 130 8.40 4.20 14.65
CA PRO A 130 8.80 5.45 15.28
C PRO A 130 10.29 5.81 15.10
N ILE A 131 11.15 4.82 14.83
CA ILE A 131 12.59 4.97 14.66
C ILE A 131 12.93 5.40 13.22
N VAL A 132 12.10 5.01 12.25
CA VAL A 132 12.33 5.32 10.84
C VAL A 132 11.99 6.77 10.53
N GLU A 133 13.00 7.54 10.12
CA GLU A 133 12.84 8.98 9.83
C GLU A 133 12.10 9.27 8.52
N HIS A 134 12.06 8.32 7.58
CA HIS A 134 11.39 8.49 6.29
C HIS A 134 9.95 7.95 6.29
N ILE A 135 9.15 8.34 5.29
CA ILE A 135 7.79 7.83 5.12
C ILE A 135 7.85 6.44 4.50
N GLN A 136 7.26 5.45 5.17
CA GLN A 136 7.22 4.08 4.70
C GLN A 136 6.04 3.86 3.76
N PHE A 137 6.30 3.19 2.64
CA PHE A 137 5.31 2.92 1.59
C PHE A 137 4.38 1.76 1.94
N GLY A 138 4.53 1.18 3.13
CA GLY A 138 3.61 0.21 3.72
C GLY A 138 2.37 0.82 4.38
N ALA A 139 2.24 2.15 4.40
CA ALA A 139 1.02 2.84 4.85
C ALA A 139 0.98 4.28 4.29
N ILE A 140 0.82 4.43 2.97
CA ILE A 140 0.81 5.74 2.30
C ILE A 140 -0.33 5.87 1.30
N LEU A 141 -1.02 7.01 1.33
CA LEU A 141 -1.97 7.44 0.32
C LEU A 141 -1.24 8.30 -0.71
N LEU A 142 -1.44 8.02 -2.00
CA LEU A 142 -0.86 8.76 -3.11
C LEU A 142 -1.95 9.08 -4.14
N LYS A 143 -1.79 10.20 -4.85
CA LYS A 143 -2.49 10.42 -6.13
C LYS A 143 -2.03 9.33 -7.12
N SER A 144 -2.96 8.57 -7.69
CA SER A 144 -2.65 7.42 -8.54
C SER A 144 -1.87 7.81 -9.78
N GLU A 145 -2.12 9.00 -10.33
CA GLU A 145 -1.35 9.53 -11.47
C GLU A 145 0.14 9.70 -11.14
N ILE A 146 0.46 10.09 -9.91
CA ILE A 146 1.83 10.25 -9.42
C ILE A 146 2.43 8.88 -9.14
N ALA A 147 1.68 8.01 -8.46
CA ALA A 147 2.11 6.65 -8.15
C ALA A 147 2.51 5.84 -9.39
N ARG A 148 1.82 6.02 -10.51
CA ARG A 148 2.14 5.39 -11.81
C ARG A 148 3.47 5.84 -12.42
N GLN A 149 3.96 7.02 -12.04
CA GLN A 149 5.18 7.62 -12.58
C GLN A 149 6.41 7.38 -11.70
N ILE A 150 6.23 6.80 -10.51
CA ILE A 150 7.33 6.45 -9.61
C ILE A 150 8.27 5.45 -10.28
N LYS A 151 9.56 5.79 -10.31
CA LYS A 151 10.67 4.90 -10.66
C LYS A 151 11.03 4.08 -9.43
N TRP A 152 10.49 2.88 -9.36
CA TRP A 152 10.76 1.94 -8.27
C TRP A 152 12.19 1.38 -8.39
N ASN A 153 12.95 1.40 -7.29
CA ASN A 153 14.30 0.82 -7.30
C ASN A 153 14.23 -0.71 -7.33
N ASN A 154 14.90 -1.33 -8.31
CA ASN A 154 14.98 -2.78 -8.46
C ASN A 154 16.36 -3.36 -8.09
N GLY A 155 17.24 -2.61 -7.41
CA GLY A 155 18.51 -3.08 -6.87
C GLY A 155 19.59 -2.01 -6.67
N GLU A 156 20.36 -2.18 -5.57
CA GLU A 156 21.50 -1.37 -5.06
C GLU A 156 21.19 0.01 -4.46
N GLY A 157 21.73 0.26 -3.25
CA GLY A 157 21.58 1.50 -2.47
C GLY A 157 20.19 1.75 -1.85
N LYS A 158 20.12 2.50 -0.73
CA LYS A 158 18.96 3.03 0.04
C LYS A 158 17.67 2.18 0.18
N CYS A 159 16.89 2.41 1.25
CA CYS A 159 15.54 1.83 1.40
C CYS A 159 14.66 2.15 0.18
N GLU A 160 13.81 1.21 -0.27
CA GLU A 160 12.88 1.39 -1.40
C GLU A 160 11.97 2.63 -1.26
N CYS A 161 11.58 2.96 -0.02
CA CYS A 161 10.74 4.11 0.27
C CYS A 161 11.48 5.41 -0.01
N LEU A 162 12.77 5.48 0.32
CA LEU A 162 13.61 6.64 0.01
C LEU A 162 13.76 6.82 -1.50
N TRP A 163 13.90 5.73 -2.24
CA TRP A 163 13.95 5.77 -3.70
C TRP A 163 12.64 6.26 -4.31
N ALA A 164 11.51 5.76 -3.82
CA ALA A 164 10.21 6.21 -4.30
C ALA A 164 9.99 7.71 -4.01
N LEU A 165 10.36 8.19 -2.81
CA LEU A 165 10.31 9.62 -2.48
C LEU A 165 11.22 10.46 -3.37
N GLN A 166 12.46 10.01 -3.61
CA GLN A 166 13.37 10.67 -4.55
C GLN A 166 12.80 10.72 -5.96
N SER A 167 12.15 9.64 -6.41
CA SER A 167 11.50 9.63 -7.71
C SER A 167 10.36 10.63 -7.80
N ILE A 168 9.56 10.80 -6.75
CA ILE A 168 8.47 11.79 -6.72
C ILE A 168 9.04 13.21 -6.86
N ASN A 169 10.09 13.53 -6.09
CA ASN A 169 10.74 14.84 -6.15
C ASN A 169 11.40 15.13 -7.52
N GLN A 170 11.70 14.10 -8.31
CA GLN A 170 12.22 14.27 -9.68
C GLN A 170 11.11 14.53 -10.72
N LEU A 171 9.84 14.31 -10.37
CA LEU A 171 8.71 14.60 -11.27
C LEU A 171 8.40 16.10 -11.28
N ASP A 172 8.45 16.74 -10.11
CA ASP A 172 8.27 18.18 -9.91
C ASP A 172 8.90 18.59 -8.57
N ASP A 173 9.69 19.66 -8.57
CA ASP A 173 10.38 20.17 -7.37
C ASP A 173 9.40 20.69 -6.29
N ASN A 174 8.15 21.00 -6.67
CA ASN A 174 7.13 21.45 -5.74
C ASN A 174 6.43 20.30 -5.03
N TYR A 175 6.47 19.08 -5.58
CA TYR A 175 5.77 17.94 -5.02
C TYR A 175 6.26 17.58 -3.63
N LYS A 176 5.29 17.39 -2.73
CA LYS A 176 5.51 17.08 -1.33
C LYS A 176 4.91 15.73 -0.98
N VAL A 177 5.59 15.02 -0.09
CA VAL A 177 5.03 13.88 0.63
C VAL A 177 5.21 14.13 2.12
N LYS A 178 4.12 14.07 2.89
CA LYS A 178 4.14 14.37 4.33
C LYS A 178 3.61 13.19 5.13
N ARG A 179 4.09 13.08 6.37
CA ARG A 179 3.53 12.14 7.35
C ARG A 179 2.37 12.82 8.07
N HIS A 180 1.27 12.12 8.28
CA HIS A 180 0.18 12.61 9.13
C HIS A 180 0.73 12.83 10.56
N PRO A 181 0.44 13.97 11.20
CA PRO A 181 1.05 14.32 12.49
C PRO A 181 0.65 13.39 13.63
N VAL A 182 -0.56 12.81 13.55
CA VAL A 182 -1.18 12.05 14.66
C VAL A 182 -1.24 10.55 14.42
N TYR A 183 -1.39 10.10 13.18
CA TYR A 183 -1.73 8.69 12.92
C TYR A 183 -0.51 7.79 13.04
N GLN A 184 -0.70 6.69 13.75
CA GLN A 184 0.30 5.65 13.95
C GLN A 184 -0.29 4.28 13.62
N ALA A 185 0.34 3.58 12.68
CA ALA A 185 0.04 2.21 12.32
C ALA A 185 0.79 1.23 13.23
N MET A 186 0.40 -0.03 13.17
CA MET A 186 0.97 -1.11 13.98
C MET A 186 1.35 -2.28 13.08
N HIS A 187 2.59 -2.76 13.21
CA HIS A 187 2.98 -4.03 12.62
C HIS A 187 2.40 -5.20 13.41
N LEU A 188 1.84 -6.17 12.68
CA LEU A 188 1.32 -7.42 13.22
C LEU A 188 2.39 -8.49 13.40
N LYS A 189 3.52 -8.36 12.68
CA LYS A 189 4.71 -9.20 12.86
C LYS A 189 5.69 -8.45 13.75
N GLY A 190 6.24 -9.13 14.76
CA GLY A 190 7.37 -8.62 15.53
C GLY A 190 8.58 -8.47 14.60
N PHE A 191 9.28 -7.34 14.70
CA PHE A 191 10.55 -7.10 14.02
C PHE A 191 11.69 -7.91 14.64
#